data_AF-A0A382EBF2-F1
#
_entry.id   AF-A0A382EBF2-F1
#
_cell.length_a   1.000
_cell.length_b   1.000
_cell.length_c   1.000
_cell.angle_alpha   90.00
_cell.angle_beta   90.00
_cell.angle_gamma   90.00
#
_symmetry.space_group_name_H-M   'P 1'
#
loop_
_entity.id
_entity.type
_entity.pdbx_description
1 polymer ?
#
loop_
_entity_poly.entity_id
_entity_poly.type
_entity_poly.pdbx_seq_one_letter_code
_entity_poly.pdbx_strand_id
1 'polypeptide(L)'
;MSALPLPNDPGAIDAAWLSQMLHEAGVNASVSQFSAESIGTGQVGENIRFSLQGSGNLPTTLVGKFPSPDPVSRETGITMQNYRKEVYFYQQLQARVNVQTPVVYYVDIDDDSHNFVLIMEDLAPGVQGNQLAGCDVDSACLAMQQLAHLHGPVWGDTSLTHELITNSAGNRHNIKEFYDAVSLGFLARYAGRLTEAEKTMVQSVGENLIAYATNYKGSQTLIHIDYRLDNMMFGGPYPLAVVDWQSVAYGCGLNDASYF
;
A
#
# COMPACT_ATOMS: atom_id res chain seq x y z
N MET A 1 25.48 -3.80 17.66
CA MET A 1 24.21 -3.28 18.20
C MET A 1 23.18 -4.37 17.96
N SER A 2 22.39 -4.78 18.96
CA SER A 2 21.33 -5.76 18.70
C SER A 2 20.26 -5.08 17.86
N ALA A 3 19.74 -5.77 16.84
CA ALA A 3 18.60 -5.27 16.08
C ALA A 3 17.45 -4.94 17.04
N LEU A 4 16.76 -3.82 16.80
CA LEU A 4 15.54 -3.47 17.52
C LEU A 4 14.54 -4.63 17.39
N PRO A 5 14.02 -5.19 18.50
CA PRO A 5 13.10 -6.31 18.42
C PRO A 5 11.81 -5.88 17.72
N LEU A 6 11.33 -6.70 16.78
CA LEU A 6 10.09 -6.43 16.06
C LEU A 6 8.88 -6.58 17.01
N PRO A 7 8.06 -5.52 17.22
CA PRO A 7 6.83 -5.62 17.98
C PRO A 7 5.82 -6.55 17.29
N ASN A 8 5.12 -7.37 18.07
CA ASN A 8 4.08 -8.27 17.53
C ASN A 8 2.78 -7.55 17.19
N ASP A 9 2.48 -6.45 17.88
CA ASP A 9 1.27 -5.65 17.77
C ASP A 9 1.52 -4.23 18.32
N PRO A 10 0.61 -3.27 18.11
CA PRO A 10 0.77 -1.90 18.60
C PRO A 10 0.96 -1.78 20.13
N GLY A 11 0.38 -2.69 20.92
CA GLY A 11 0.47 -2.70 22.38
C GLY A 11 1.83 -3.17 22.91
N ALA A 12 2.65 -3.80 22.07
CA ALA A 12 4.03 -4.16 22.39
C ALA A 12 5.03 -3.00 22.21
N ILE A 13 4.60 -1.86 21.65
CA ILE A 13 5.43 -0.66 21.53
C ILE A 13 5.44 0.10 22.86
N ASP A 14 6.64 0.45 23.31
CA ASP A 14 6.85 1.35 24.45
C ASP A 14 7.71 2.57 24.08
N ALA A 15 7.89 3.49 25.04
CA ALA A 15 8.63 4.73 24.82
C ALA A 15 10.13 4.48 24.60
N ALA A 16 10.69 3.41 25.16
CA ALA A 16 12.09 3.04 24.96
C ALA A 16 12.31 2.53 23.54
N TRP A 17 11.38 1.69 23.04
CA TRP A 17 11.37 1.20 21.66
C TRP A 17 11.28 2.37 20.66
N LEU A 18 10.35 3.31 20.85
CA LEU A 18 10.23 4.50 19.98
C LEU A 18 11.49 5.37 20.01
N SER A 19 12.10 5.55 21.18
CA SER A 19 13.35 6.31 21.31
C SER A 19 14.51 5.64 20.57
N GLN A 20 14.65 4.33 20.73
CA GLN A 20 15.71 3.57 20.06
C GLN A 20 15.49 3.54 18.54
N MET A 21 14.25 3.33 18.09
CA MET A 21 13.87 3.37 16.68
C MET A 21 14.24 4.70 16.03
N LEU A 22 13.87 5.82 16.65
CA LEU A 22 14.23 7.16 16.15
C LEU A 22 15.74 7.37 16.11
N HIS A 23 16.46 6.88 17.13
CA HIS A 23 17.91 6.95 17.16
C HIS A 23 18.56 6.15 16.02
N GLU A 24 18.08 4.93 15.74
CA GLU A 24 18.54 4.10 14.62
C GLU A 24 18.20 4.74 13.26
N ALA A 25 17.10 5.48 13.17
CA ALA A 25 16.74 6.31 12.02
C ALA A 25 17.55 7.62 11.90
N GLY A 26 18.51 7.87 12.80
CA GLY A 26 19.36 9.06 12.80
C GLY A 26 18.71 10.31 13.40
N VAL A 27 17.56 10.17 14.05
CA VAL A 27 16.86 11.27 14.74
C VAL A 27 17.35 11.36 16.18
N ASN A 28 17.97 12.48 16.52
CA ASN A 28 18.41 12.75 17.90
C ASN A 28 17.20 13.20 18.76
N ALA A 29 16.42 12.22 19.22
CA ALA A 29 15.23 12.42 20.04
C ALA A 29 15.09 11.33 21.11
N SER A 30 14.34 11.64 22.16
CA SER A 30 13.94 10.68 23.18
C SER A 30 12.47 10.88 23.51
N VAL A 31 11.71 9.79 23.50
CA VAL A 31 10.29 9.73 23.87
C VAL A 31 10.19 9.42 25.35
N SER A 32 9.52 10.29 26.12
CA SER A 32 9.21 10.06 27.52
C SER A 32 7.80 9.53 27.73
N GLN A 33 6.86 9.94 26.87
CA GLN A 33 5.47 9.54 26.92
C GLN A 33 4.88 9.59 25.51
N PHE A 34 3.89 8.74 25.24
CA PHE A 34 3.08 8.83 24.04
C PHE A 34 1.64 8.41 24.32
N SER A 35 0.75 8.73 23.39
CA SER A 35 -0.57 8.11 23.25
C SER A 35 -0.71 7.50 21.86
N ALA A 36 -1.46 6.40 21.77
CA ALA A 36 -1.73 5.70 20.52
C ALA A 36 -3.23 5.73 20.24
N GLU A 37 -3.61 6.06 19.01
CA GLU A 37 -5.01 6.01 18.55
C GLU A 37 -5.09 5.32 17.19
N SER A 38 -6.08 4.45 17.01
CA SER A 38 -6.34 3.82 15.72
C SER A 38 -6.96 4.83 14.77
N ILE A 39 -6.47 4.88 13.53
CA ILE A 39 -6.90 5.81 12.48
C ILE A 39 -7.22 5.08 11.17
N GLY A 40 -8.07 5.70 10.35
CA GLY A 40 -8.50 5.12 9.08
C GLY A 40 -9.55 4.01 9.25
N THR A 41 -9.72 3.17 8.22
CA THR A 41 -10.78 2.16 8.15
C THR A 41 -10.31 0.72 8.41
N GLY A 42 -9.01 0.51 8.60
CA GLY A 42 -8.46 -0.74 9.15
C GLY A 42 -8.77 -2.01 8.34
N GLN A 43 -8.75 -1.96 7.00
CA GLN A 43 -9.12 -3.12 6.18
C GLN A 43 -8.08 -4.24 6.27
N VAL A 44 -7.01 -4.19 5.48
CA VAL A 44 -5.98 -5.25 5.44
C VAL A 44 -4.90 -5.05 6.51
N GLY A 45 -4.71 -3.82 6.99
CA GLY A 45 -3.81 -3.50 8.10
C GLY A 45 -4.42 -2.47 9.03
N GLU A 46 -3.86 -2.35 10.23
CA GLU A 46 -4.23 -1.33 11.21
C GLU A 46 -3.23 -0.17 11.18
N ASN A 47 -3.74 1.06 11.14
CA ASN A 47 -2.92 2.27 11.26
C ASN A 47 -3.12 2.89 12.64
N ILE A 48 -2.02 3.19 13.32
CA ILE A 48 -2.00 3.80 14.64
C ILE A 48 -1.26 5.13 14.55
N ARG A 49 -1.92 6.22 14.95
CA ARG A 49 -1.24 7.50 15.18
C ARG A 49 -0.68 7.52 16.59
N PHE A 50 0.61 7.77 16.70
CA PHE A 50 1.30 8.00 17.97
C PHE A 50 1.49 9.51 18.16
N SER A 51 0.95 10.08 19.24
CA SER A 51 1.27 11.44 19.66
C SER A 51 2.39 11.38 20.69
N LEU A 52 3.52 12.03 20.40
CA LEU A 52 4.76 11.87 21.16
C LEU A 52 5.04 13.07 22.05
N GLN A 53 5.60 12.81 23.22
CA GLN A 53 6.16 13.80 24.13
C GLN A 53 7.56 13.38 24.54
N GLY A 54 8.47 14.34 24.63
CA GLY A 54 9.86 14.06 24.95
C GLY A 54 10.78 15.23 24.62
N SER A 55 12.01 14.92 24.22
CA SER A 55 13.07 15.91 24.00
C SER A 55 13.87 15.65 22.71
N GLY A 56 14.64 16.64 22.29
CA GLY A 56 15.43 16.59 21.05
C GLY A 56 14.60 16.96 19.82
N ASN A 57 15.00 16.47 18.64
CA ASN A 57 14.33 16.70 17.36
C ASN A 57 13.16 15.74 17.17
N LEU A 58 12.28 15.65 18.18
CA LEU A 58 11.22 14.66 18.24
C LEU A 58 10.04 15.07 17.33
N PRO A 59 9.57 14.20 16.41
CA PRO A 59 8.31 14.42 15.70
C PRO A 59 7.14 14.50 16.68
N THR A 60 6.22 15.44 16.47
CA THR A 60 5.03 15.57 17.33
C THR A 60 4.11 14.36 17.22
N THR A 61 4.02 13.80 16.01
CA THR A 61 3.24 12.59 15.73
C THR A 61 3.98 11.69 14.75
N LEU A 62 3.67 10.40 14.83
CA LEU A 62 4.07 9.36 13.87
C LEU A 62 2.84 8.52 13.51
N VAL A 63 2.90 7.83 12.38
CA VAL A 63 1.93 6.78 12.03
C VAL A 63 2.65 5.44 11.95
N GLY A 64 2.10 4.44 12.61
CA GLY A 64 2.52 3.05 12.48
C GLY A 64 1.48 2.22 11.74
N LYS A 65 1.91 1.31 10.88
CA LYS A 65 1.07 0.30 10.23
C LYS A 65 1.47 -1.09 10.69
N PHE A 66 0.45 -1.90 11.00
CA PHE A 66 0.56 -3.24 11.58
C PHE A 66 -0.39 -4.21 10.85
N PRO A 67 -0.23 -5.54 11.02
CA PRO A 67 -1.23 -6.50 10.57
C PRO A 67 -2.62 -6.17 11.14
N SER A 68 -3.67 -6.48 10.38
CA SER A 68 -5.03 -6.32 10.90
C SER A 68 -5.27 -7.19 12.15
N PRO A 69 -5.97 -6.67 13.18
CA PRO A 69 -6.39 -7.48 14.33
C PRO A 69 -7.56 -8.42 13.99
N ASP A 70 -8.25 -8.20 12.85
CA ASP A 70 -9.27 -9.12 12.34
C ASP A 70 -8.61 -10.35 11.69
N PRO A 71 -8.85 -11.58 12.18
CA PRO A 71 -8.17 -12.77 11.67
C PRO A 71 -8.40 -13.04 10.18
N VAL A 72 -9.58 -12.71 9.64
CA VAL A 72 -9.91 -12.96 8.22
C VAL A 72 -9.16 -11.99 7.32
N SER A 73 -9.12 -10.72 7.69
CA SER A 73 -8.37 -9.68 6.99
C SER A 73 -6.87 -9.95 7.07
N ARG A 74 -6.39 -10.40 8.24
CA ARG A 74 -4.99 -10.79 8.42
C ARG A 74 -4.60 -11.96 7.52
N GLU A 75 -5.39 -13.03 7.49
CA GLU A 75 -5.15 -14.19 6.63
C GLU A 75 -5.16 -13.81 5.15
N THR A 76 -6.04 -12.87 4.76
CA THR A 76 -6.08 -12.33 3.40
C THR A 76 -4.77 -11.60 3.05
N GLY A 77 -4.30 -10.74 3.96
CA GLY A 77 -3.03 -10.02 3.79
C GLY A 77 -1.82 -10.97 3.66
N ILE A 78 -1.81 -12.07 4.42
CA ILE A 78 -0.79 -13.12 4.34
C ILE A 78 -0.87 -13.84 2.98
N THR A 79 -2.05 -14.35 2.62
CA THR A 79 -2.28 -15.11 1.38
C THR A 79 -1.92 -14.29 0.13
N MET A 80 -2.25 -12.99 0.13
CA MET A 80 -1.96 -12.06 -0.97
C MET A 80 -0.54 -11.46 -0.90
N GLN A 81 0.22 -11.78 0.15
CA GLN A 81 1.56 -11.28 0.45
C GLN A 81 1.63 -9.75 0.58
N ASN A 82 0.54 -9.12 1.02
CA ASN A 82 0.40 -7.66 1.10
C ASN A 82 1.47 -7.04 2.02
N TYR A 83 1.68 -7.61 3.21
CA TYR A 83 2.67 -7.11 4.17
C TYR A 83 4.10 -7.21 3.63
N ARG A 84 4.46 -8.36 3.03
CA ARG A 84 5.77 -8.57 2.41
C ARG A 84 6.03 -7.59 1.28
N LYS A 85 5.02 -7.35 0.43
CA LYS A 85 5.11 -6.39 -0.70
C LYS A 85 5.35 -4.97 -0.24
N GLU A 86 4.62 -4.52 0.78
CA GLU A 86 4.76 -3.15 1.30
C GLU A 86 6.14 -2.95 1.96
N VAL A 87 6.59 -3.91 2.77
CA VAL A 87 7.93 -3.89 3.37
C VAL A 87 9.01 -3.91 2.28
N TYR A 88 8.87 -4.78 1.28
CA TYR A 88 9.78 -4.84 0.14
C TYR A 88 9.82 -3.53 -0.65
N PHE A 89 8.69 -2.84 -0.81
CA PHE A 89 8.67 -1.53 -1.46
C PHE A 89 9.56 -0.53 -0.72
N TYR A 90 9.33 -0.33 0.57
CA TYR A 90 10.09 0.66 1.34
C TYR A 90 11.56 0.28 1.51
N GLN A 91 11.88 -1.00 1.67
CA GLN A 91 13.27 -1.43 1.84
C GLN A 91 14.07 -1.44 0.53
N GLN A 92 13.46 -1.80 -0.60
CA GLN A 92 14.19 -2.15 -1.83
C GLN A 92 13.82 -1.31 -3.06
N LEU A 93 12.62 -0.74 -3.11
CA LEU A 93 12.10 -0.10 -4.33
C LEU A 93 11.93 1.42 -4.21
N GLN A 94 11.62 1.95 -3.03
CA GLN A 94 11.35 3.37 -2.81
C GLN A 94 12.49 4.25 -3.35
N ALA A 95 13.74 3.89 -3.06
CA ALA A 95 14.94 4.62 -3.52
C ALA A 95 15.19 4.53 -5.03
N ARG A 96 14.45 3.68 -5.76
CA ARG A 96 14.57 3.52 -7.22
C ARG A 96 13.59 4.40 -8.00
N VAL A 97 12.64 5.02 -7.33
CA VAL A 97 11.57 5.83 -7.92
C VAL A 97 11.52 7.20 -7.26
N ASN A 98 10.80 8.14 -7.87
CA ASN A 98 10.72 9.53 -7.40
C ASN A 98 9.34 9.90 -6.87
N VAL A 99 8.44 8.92 -6.74
CA VAL A 99 7.09 9.14 -6.21
C VAL A 99 7.18 9.65 -4.77
N GLN A 100 6.38 10.64 -4.44
CA GLN A 100 6.32 11.18 -3.10
C GLN A 100 5.62 10.19 -2.18
N THR A 101 6.33 9.74 -1.16
CA THR A 101 5.83 8.90 -0.07
C THR A 101 6.04 9.63 1.26
N PRO A 102 5.45 9.14 2.37
CA PRO A 102 5.93 9.49 3.70
C PRO A 102 7.43 9.17 3.87
N VAL A 103 8.12 9.96 4.69
CA VAL A 103 9.38 9.58 5.34
C VAL A 103 9.13 8.34 6.21
N VAL A 104 9.94 7.31 6.01
CA VAL A 104 9.89 6.07 6.80
C VAL A 104 11.01 6.09 7.84
N TYR A 105 10.66 5.88 9.10
CA TYR A 105 11.60 5.78 10.20
C TYR A 105 11.99 4.33 10.51
N TYR A 106 11.07 3.39 10.32
CA TYR A 106 11.31 1.98 10.54
C TYR A 106 10.40 1.13 9.66
N VAL A 107 10.92 0.05 9.10
CA VAL A 107 10.14 -0.92 8.34
C VAL A 107 10.79 -2.29 8.42
N ASP A 108 10.06 -3.27 8.95
CA ASP A 108 10.55 -4.64 9.06
C ASP A 108 9.40 -5.65 9.15
N ILE A 109 9.70 -6.92 8.87
CA ILE A 109 8.77 -8.05 8.87
C ILE A 109 9.45 -9.31 9.37
N ASP A 110 8.72 -10.08 10.17
CA ASP A 110 9.09 -11.45 10.49
C ASP A 110 8.34 -12.39 9.54
N ASP A 111 9.09 -13.06 8.64
CA ASP A 111 8.51 -13.91 7.60
C ASP A 111 7.76 -15.13 8.17
N ASP A 112 8.10 -15.59 9.38
CA ASP A 112 7.49 -16.76 10.01
C ASP A 112 6.12 -16.44 10.65
N SER A 113 6.02 -15.34 11.40
CA SER A 113 4.79 -14.90 12.08
C SER A 113 3.93 -13.96 11.23
N HIS A 114 4.49 -13.44 10.14
CA HIS A 114 3.92 -12.38 9.31
C HIS A 114 3.56 -11.10 10.08
N ASN A 115 4.15 -10.91 11.26
CA ASN A 115 4.12 -9.63 11.95
C ASN A 115 5.01 -8.66 11.18
N PHE A 116 4.53 -7.46 10.92
CA PHE A 116 5.32 -6.39 10.33
C PHE A 116 5.05 -5.10 11.07
N VAL A 117 6.02 -4.19 11.03
CA VAL A 117 5.87 -2.84 11.55
C VAL A 117 6.44 -1.87 10.53
N LEU A 118 5.62 -0.91 10.12
CA LEU A 118 6.04 0.25 9.33
C LEU A 118 5.76 1.51 10.15
N ILE A 119 6.78 2.23 10.59
CA ILE A 119 6.66 3.54 11.24
C ILE A 119 7.09 4.63 10.26
N MET A 120 6.22 5.61 10.04
CA MET A 120 6.40 6.68 9.08
C MET A 120 5.95 8.03 9.66
N GLU A 121 6.34 9.11 8.98
CA GLU A 121 5.85 10.45 9.29
C GLU A 121 4.32 10.52 9.19
N ASP A 122 3.74 11.34 10.04
CA ASP A 122 2.33 11.68 9.94
C ASP A 122 2.15 12.78 8.90
N LEU A 123 1.32 12.51 7.89
CA LEU A 123 1.07 13.44 6.79
C LEU A 123 0.06 14.54 7.15
N ALA A 124 -0.46 14.58 8.38
CA ALA A 124 -1.29 15.68 8.86
C ALA A 124 -0.57 17.05 8.68
N PRO A 125 -1.30 18.13 8.32
CA PRO A 125 -2.74 18.22 8.13
C PRO A 125 -3.25 17.79 6.73
N GLY A 126 -2.45 17.04 5.96
CA GLY A 126 -2.88 16.47 4.70
C GLY A 126 -4.14 15.62 4.84
N VAL A 127 -4.97 15.63 3.80
CA VAL A 127 -6.30 15.02 3.81
C VAL A 127 -6.36 13.90 2.78
N GLN A 128 -6.93 12.77 3.20
CA GLN A 128 -7.17 11.63 2.32
C GLN A 128 -8.12 12.03 1.19
N GLY A 129 -7.80 11.64 -0.05
CA GLY A 129 -8.73 11.75 -1.16
C GLY A 129 -9.95 10.85 -0.98
N ASN A 130 -10.99 11.07 -1.79
CA ASN A 130 -12.22 10.30 -1.72
C ASN A 130 -12.56 9.72 -3.10
N GLN A 131 -12.37 8.41 -3.27
CA GLN A 131 -12.57 7.76 -4.56
C GLN A 131 -14.01 7.86 -5.05
N LEU A 132 -15.00 7.89 -4.15
CA LEU A 132 -16.41 7.95 -4.53
C LEU A 132 -16.86 9.35 -4.93
N ALA A 133 -16.31 10.38 -4.29
CA ALA A 133 -16.61 11.77 -4.62
C ALA A 133 -15.81 12.28 -5.84
N GLY A 134 -14.67 11.64 -6.13
CA GLY A 134 -13.73 12.09 -7.15
C GLY A 134 -12.86 13.25 -6.67
N CYS A 135 -12.15 13.89 -7.60
CA CYS A 135 -11.30 15.05 -7.32
C CYS A 135 -11.42 16.12 -8.42
N ASP A 136 -10.88 17.31 -8.16
CA ASP A 136 -10.77 18.36 -9.18
C ASP A 136 -9.58 18.13 -10.14
N VAL A 137 -9.53 18.94 -11.19
CA VAL A 137 -8.51 18.81 -12.25
C VAL A 137 -7.10 19.03 -11.71
N ASP A 138 -6.92 19.93 -10.74
CA ASP A 138 -5.59 20.23 -10.18
C ASP A 138 -5.08 19.04 -9.36
N SER A 139 -5.95 18.43 -8.55
CA SER A 139 -5.67 17.21 -7.80
C SER A 139 -5.36 16.03 -8.74
N ALA A 140 -6.12 15.89 -9.83
CA ALA A 140 -5.85 14.90 -10.86
C ALA A 140 -4.50 15.11 -11.55
N CYS A 141 -4.12 16.37 -11.80
CA CYS A 141 -2.80 16.68 -12.35
C CYS A 141 -1.67 16.27 -11.39
N LEU A 142 -1.83 16.51 -10.09
CA LEU A 142 -0.85 16.06 -9.08
C LEU A 142 -0.73 14.53 -9.06
N ALA A 143 -1.84 13.81 -9.08
CA ALA A 143 -1.85 12.33 -9.14
C ALA A 143 -1.13 11.81 -10.39
N MET A 144 -1.46 12.33 -11.57
CA MET A 144 -0.81 11.92 -12.81
C MET A 144 0.70 12.26 -12.84
N GLN A 145 1.13 13.35 -12.20
CA GLN A 145 2.55 13.65 -12.02
C GLN A 145 3.24 12.63 -11.11
N GLN A 146 2.60 12.22 -10.01
CA GLN A 146 3.13 11.19 -9.13
C GLN A 146 3.24 9.82 -9.84
N LEU A 147 2.33 9.48 -10.76
CA LEU A 147 2.52 8.32 -11.64
C LEU A 147 3.73 8.45 -12.54
N ALA A 148 3.97 9.61 -13.14
CA ALA A 148 5.18 9.81 -13.93
C ALA A 148 6.46 9.65 -13.09
N HIS A 149 6.42 10.07 -11.82
CA HIS A 149 7.53 9.89 -10.87
C HIS A 149 7.70 8.45 -10.38
N LEU A 150 6.63 7.66 -10.32
CA LEU A 150 6.67 6.22 -10.03
C LEU A 150 7.19 5.44 -11.25
N HIS A 151 6.61 5.69 -12.43
CA HIS A 151 6.82 4.89 -13.63
C HIS A 151 8.12 5.26 -14.37
N GLY A 152 8.40 6.56 -14.50
CA GLY A 152 9.48 7.05 -15.35
C GLY A 152 10.88 6.51 -15.01
N PRO A 153 11.33 6.53 -13.73
CA PRO A 153 12.69 6.17 -13.36
C PRO A 153 13.10 4.73 -13.69
N VAL A 154 12.12 3.82 -13.75
CA VAL A 154 12.35 2.38 -13.95
C VAL A 154 11.58 1.84 -15.17
N TRP A 155 11.22 2.74 -16.09
CA TRP A 155 10.48 2.37 -17.30
C TRP A 155 11.30 1.44 -18.20
N GLY A 156 10.83 0.21 -18.38
CA GLY A 156 11.53 -0.82 -19.14
C GLY A 156 12.76 -1.38 -18.44
N ASP A 157 12.98 -1.09 -17.15
CA ASP A 157 14.09 -1.64 -16.39
C ASP A 157 13.86 -3.13 -16.09
N THR A 158 14.43 -3.99 -16.92
CA THR A 158 14.31 -5.45 -16.80
C THR A 158 15.11 -6.03 -15.63
N SER A 159 15.88 -5.21 -14.90
CA SER A 159 16.59 -5.65 -13.69
C SER A 159 15.67 -5.74 -12.47
N LEU A 160 14.45 -5.18 -12.52
CA LEU A 160 13.48 -5.27 -11.44
C LEU A 160 12.80 -6.64 -11.43
N THR A 161 13.50 -7.62 -10.89
CA THR A 161 13.03 -9.01 -10.80
C THR A 161 13.01 -9.46 -9.34
N HIS A 162 11.80 -9.69 -8.81
CA HIS A 162 11.62 -10.28 -7.48
C HIS A 162 10.25 -10.95 -7.39
N GLU A 163 10.16 -12.10 -6.71
CA GLU A 163 8.93 -12.90 -6.62
C GLU A 163 7.70 -12.11 -6.12
N LEU A 164 7.94 -11.11 -5.27
CA LEU A 164 6.89 -10.26 -4.71
C LEU A 164 6.26 -9.29 -5.73
N ILE A 165 6.99 -8.87 -6.75
CA ILE A 165 6.52 -7.87 -7.72
C ILE A 165 6.35 -8.43 -9.14
N THR A 166 7.05 -9.51 -9.49
CA THR A 166 6.94 -10.11 -10.82
C THR A 166 5.86 -11.18 -10.83
N ASN A 167 4.81 -10.96 -11.61
CA ASN A 167 3.80 -11.99 -11.85
C ASN A 167 4.39 -13.15 -12.67
N SER A 168 4.53 -14.32 -12.04
CA SER A 168 4.85 -15.56 -12.75
C SER A 168 3.69 -15.97 -13.67
N ALA A 169 3.96 -16.81 -14.68
CA ALA A 169 2.92 -17.35 -15.56
C ALA A 169 1.85 -18.17 -14.81
N GLY A 170 2.18 -18.72 -13.63
CA GLY A 170 1.24 -19.42 -12.75
C GLY A 170 0.18 -18.50 -12.14
N ASN A 171 0.56 -17.28 -11.74
CA ASN A 171 -0.39 -16.30 -11.18
C ASN A 171 -1.49 -15.88 -12.17
N ARG A 172 -1.25 -16.01 -13.49
CA ARG A 172 -2.22 -15.65 -14.52
C ARG A 172 -3.33 -16.68 -14.70
N HIS A 173 -3.09 -17.96 -14.43
CA HIS A 173 -4.18 -18.95 -14.41
C HIS A 173 -5.03 -18.79 -13.14
N ASN A 174 -4.39 -18.42 -12.03
CA ASN A 174 -5.06 -18.16 -10.75
C ASN A 174 -6.08 -17.01 -10.83
N ILE A 175 -5.86 -15.96 -11.64
CA ILE A 175 -6.81 -14.84 -11.74
C ILE A 175 -8.14 -15.24 -12.40
N LYS A 176 -8.11 -16.14 -13.40
CA LYS A 176 -9.32 -16.63 -14.07
C LYS A 176 -10.11 -17.57 -13.18
N GLU A 177 -9.43 -18.50 -12.53
CA GLU A 177 -10.06 -19.41 -11.58
C GLU A 177 -10.69 -18.64 -10.40
N PHE A 178 -9.97 -17.64 -9.88
CA PHE A 178 -10.49 -16.75 -8.85
C PHE A 178 -11.72 -15.98 -9.35
N TYR A 179 -11.65 -15.37 -10.53
CA TYR A 179 -12.78 -14.67 -11.14
C TYR A 179 -14.01 -15.57 -11.29
N ASP A 180 -13.82 -16.79 -11.81
CA ASP A 180 -14.91 -17.76 -11.98
C ASP A 180 -15.54 -18.13 -10.64
N ALA A 181 -14.72 -18.36 -9.62
CA ALA A 181 -15.19 -18.70 -8.28
C ALA A 181 -16.04 -17.56 -7.66
N VAL A 182 -15.63 -16.29 -7.82
CA VAL A 182 -16.31 -15.16 -7.18
C VAL A 182 -17.47 -14.59 -8.02
N SER A 183 -17.40 -14.69 -9.35
CA SER A 183 -18.41 -14.11 -10.26
C SER A 183 -19.80 -14.73 -10.07
N LEU A 184 -19.87 -16.04 -9.82
CA LEU A 184 -21.13 -16.73 -9.52
C LEU A 184 -21.78 -16.18 -8.25
N GLY A 185 -21.00 -16.02 -7.19
CA GLY A 185 -21.46 -15.44 -5.93
C GLY A 185 -21.89 -13.98 -6.07
N PHE A 186 -21.14 -13.19 -6.84
CA PHE A 186 -21.48 -11.81 -7.15
C PHE A 186 -22.82 -11.71 -7.89
N LEU A 187 -22.98 -12.46 -8.99
CA LEU A 187 -24.22 -12.47 -9.79
C LEU A 187 -25.43 -12.87 -8.96
N ALA A 188 -25.30 -13.89 -8.10
CA ALA A 188 -26.36 -14.31 -7.21
C ALA A 188 -26.71 -13.24 -6.16
N ARG A 189 -25.69 -12.68 -5.50
CA ARG A 189 -25.86 -11.65 -4.44
C ARG A 189 -26.51 -10.37 -4.97
N TYR A 190 -26.17 -9.95 -6.17
CA TYR A 190 -26.62 -8.70 -6.77
C TYR A 190 -27.67 -8.90 -7.87
N ALA A 191 -28.25 -10.10 -8.01
CA ALA A 191 -29.18 -10.44 -9.09
C ALA A 191 -30.34 -9.45 -9.28
N GLY A 192 -30.89 -8.92 -8.17
CA GLY A 192 -31.98 -7.95 -8.17
C GLY A 192 -31.56 -6.48 -8.36
N ARG A 193 -30.26 -6.20 -8.41
CA ARG A 193 -29.69 -4.86 -8.63
C ARG A 193 -29.02 -4.72 -10.00
N LEU A 194 -28.72 -5.84 -10.66
CA LEU A 194 -28.07 -5.86 -11.96
C LEU A 194 -29.10 -6.02 -13.09
N THR A 195 -28.93 -5.23 -14.13
CA THR A 195 -29.57 -5.41 -15.44
C THR A 195 -29.01 -6.63 -16.15
N GLU A 196 -29.73 -7.15 -17.16
CA GLU A 196 -29.24 -8.26 -17.98
C GLU A 196 -27.96 -7.89 -18.75
N ALA A 197 -27.81 -6.63 -19.15
CA ALA A 197 -26.60 -6.14 -19.81
C ALA A 197 -25.38 -6.21 -18.87
N GLU A 198 -25.52 -5.83 -17.60
CA GLU A 198 -24.44 -5.92 -16.60
C GLU A 198 -24.07 -7.38 -16.28
N LYS A 199 -25.06 -8.28 -16.18
CA LYS A 199 -24.80 -9.72 -16.01
C LYS A 199 -24.03 -10.30 -17.19
N THR A 200 -24.40 -9.91 -18.41
CA THR A 200 -23.69 -10.29 -19.64
C THR A 200 -22.27 -9.73 -19.65
N MET A 201 -22.07 -8.51 -19.16
CA MET A 201 -20.75 -7.89 -19.05
C MET A 201 -19.83 -8.67 -18.10
N VAL A 202 -20.32 -9.11 -16.93
CA VAL A 202 -19.56 -9.98 -16.01
C VAL A 202 -19.09 -11.25 -16.73
N GLN A 203 -19.97 -11.93 -17.45
CA GLN A 203 -19.59 -13.12 -18.21
C GLN A 203 -18.53 -12.79 -19.29
N SER A 204 -18.75 -11.71 -20.04
CA SER A 204 -17.84 -11.26 -21.11
C SER A 204 -16.44 -10.90 -20.59
N VAL A 205 -16.36 -10.27 -19.41
CA VAL A 205 -15.07 -9.98 -18.75
C VAL A 205 -14.36 -11.29 -18.40
N GLY A 206 -15.05 -12.26 -17.81
CA GLY A 206 -14.48 -13.56 -17.49
C GLY A 206 -13.90 -14.26 -18.73
N GLU A 207 -14.66 -14.31 -19.83
CA GLU A 207 -14.23 -14.92 -21.10
C GLU A 207 -12.98 -14.27 -21.70
N ASN A 208 -12.81 -12.95 -21.52
CA ASN A 208 -11.72 -12.18 -22.10
C ASN A 208 -10.57 -11.87 -21.11
N LEU A 209 -10.67 -12.30 -19.85
CA LEU A 209 -9.77 -11.86 -18.78
C LEU A 209 -8.30 -12.21 -19.05
N ILE A 210 -8.01 -13.41 -19.53
CA ILE A 210 -6.63 -13.83 -19.85
C ILE A 210 -6.07 -13.03 -21.02
N ALA A 211 -6.88 -12.81 -22.06
CA ALA A 211 -6.48 -11.99 -23.19
C ALA A 211 -6.16 -10.58 -22.72
N TYR A 212 -7.05 -9.95 -21.94
CA TYR A 212 -6.84 -8.65 -21.34
C TYR A 212 -5.54 -8.59 -20.52
N ALA A 213 -5.34 -9.52 -19.59
CA ALA A 213 -4.19 -9.56 -18.69
C ALA A 213 -2.84 -9.80 -19.40
N THR A 214 -2.86 -10.29 -20.64
CA THR A 214 -1.64 -10.63 -21.41
C THR A 214 -1.45 -9.80 -22.67
N ASN A 215 -2.38 -8.91 -23.01
CA ASN A 215 -2.37 -8.16 -24.26
C ASN A 215 -1.26 -7.11 -24.30
N TYR A 216 -0.86 -6.54 -23.16
CA TYR A 216 0.17 -5.52 -23.13
C TYR A 216 1.55 -6.09 -23.49
N LYS A 217 2.15 -5.58 -24.58
CA LYS A 217 3.49 -5.97 -25.07
C LYS A 217 4.53 -4.86 -24.95
N GLY A 218 4.15 -3.72 -24.36
CA GLY A 218 5.06 -2.59 -24.17
C GLY A 218 6.03 -2.80 -23.01
N SER A 219 6.90 -1.82 -22.82
CA SER A 219 7.79 -1.75 -21.66
C SER A 219 7.00 -1.73 -20.36
N GLN A 220 7.40 -2.56 -19.42
CA GLN A 220 6.82 -2.60 -18.09
C GLN A 220 7.54 -1.62 -17.16
N THR A 221 6.90 -1.31 -16.04
CA THR A 221 7.43 -0.43 -15.00
C THR A 221 6.92 -0.89 -13.64
N LEU A 222 7.44 -0.33 -12.55
CA LEU A 222 6.82 -0.44 -11.24
C LEU A 222 5.45 0.24 -11.25
N ILE A 223 4.42 -0.43 -10.73
CA ILE A 223 3.04 0.05 -10.66
C ILE A 223 2.47 -0.18 -9.26
N HIS A 224 1.56 0.69 -8.84
CA HIS A 224 0.95 0.66 -7.52
C HIS A 224 -0.21 -0.35 -7.42
N ILE A 225 -0.90 -0.63 -8.53
CA ILE A 225 -2.11 -1.46 -8.67
C ILE A 225 -3.36 -0.88 -8.02
N ASP A 226 -3.27 -0.40 -6.78
CA ASP A 226 -4.39 0.24 -6.08
C ASP A 226 -4.27 1.77 -6.10
N TYR A 227 -3.96 2.33 -7.28
CA TYR A 227 -3.67 3.76 -7.45
C TYR A 227 -4.96 4.58 -7.52
N ARG A 228 -5.54 4.89 -6.35
CA ARG A 228 -6.84 5.55 -6.19
C ARG A 228 -6.75 6.69 -5.18
N LEU A 229 -7.74 7.59 -5.20
CA LEU A 229 -7.78 8.77 -4.34
C LEU A 229 -7.74 8.43 -2.84
N ASP A 230 -8.28 7.30 -2.42
CA ASP A 230 -8.24 6.89 -1.01
C ASP A 230 -6.80 6.58 -0.54
N ASN A 231 -5.86 6.32 -1.45
CA ASN A 231 -4.45 6.06 -1.16
C ASN A 231 -3.57 7.29 -1.40
N MET A 232 -4.19 8.48 -1.40
CA MET A 232 -3.56 9.76 -1.66
C MET A 232 -3.83 10.74 -0.51
N MET A 233 -2.78 11.35 0.00
CA MET A 233 -2.85 12.40 1.02
C MET A 233 -2.52 13.74 0.38
N PHE A 234 -3.53 14.61 0.27
CA PHE A 234 -3.42 15.92 -0.36
C PHE A 234 -3.12 17.01 0.66
N GLY A 235 -2.10 17.82 0.39
CA GLY A 235 -1.63 18.87 1.29
C GLY A 235 -0.85 18.35 2.50
N GLY A 236 -0.55 19.26 3.44
CA GLY A 236 0.32 18.97 4.58
C GLY A 236 1.80 19.23 4.21
N PRO A 237 2.74 18.31 4.48
CA PRO A 237 4.15 18.50 4.17
C PRO A 237 4.45 18.52 2.66
N TYR A 238 3.56 17.94 1.84
CA TYR A 238 3.70 17.87 0.38
C TYR A 238 2.38 18.26 -0.30
N PRO A 239 2.40 18.66 -1.58
CA PRO A 239 1.16 18.83 -2.35
C PRO A 239 0.34 17.55 -2.44
N LEU A 240 1.01 16.41 -2.63
CA LEU A 240 0.43 15.08 -2.66
C LEU A 240 1.49 14.05 -2.24
N ALA A 241 1.13 13.12 -1.37
CA ALA A 241 1.89 11.90 -1.10
C ALA A 241 1.03 10.65 -1.34
N VAL A 242 1.64 9.60 -1.88
CA VAL A 242 1.01 8.31 -2.17
C VAL A 242 1.38 7.33 -1.07
N VAL A 243 0.38 6.61 -0.57
CA VAL A 243 0.50 5.63 0.53
C VAL A 243 -0.08 4.29 0.12
N ASP A 244 0.07 3.29 0.98
CA ASP A 244 -0.48 1.94 0.82
C ASP A 244 0.10 1.09 -0.33
N TRP A 245 1.41 0.81 -0.22
CA TRP A 245 2.18 0.10 -1.26
C TRP A 245 2.04 -1.43 -1.24
N GLN A 246 1.03 -1.95 -0.55
CA GLN A 246 0.81 -3.39 -0.35
C GLN A 246 0.45 -4.19 -1.62
N SER A 247 0.13 -3.49 -2.71
CA SER A 247 -0.26 -4.09 -3.99
C SER A 247 0.80 -3.92 -5.08
N VAL A 248 1.96 -3.35 -4.76
CA VAL A 248 3.02 -3.03 -5.73
C VAL A 248 3.38 -4.21 -6.62
N ALA A 249 3.56 -3.94 -7.92
CA ALA A 249 3.91 -4.94 -8.91
C ALA A 249 4.79 -4.35 -10.04
N TYR A 250 5.35 -5.22 -10.87
CA TYR A 250 6.00 -4.85 -12.13
C TYR A 250 5.07 -5.19 -13.29
N GLY A 251 4.64 -4.18 -14.05
CA GLY A 251 3.58 -4.36 -15.05
C GLY A 251 3.35 -3.17 -15.98
N CYS A 252 2.16 -3.14 -16.59
CA CYS A 252 1.76 -2.09 -17.51
C CYS A 252 1.43 -0.79 -16.74
N GLY A 253 2.15 0.30 -16.99
CA GLY A 253 1.89 1.60 -16.34
C GLY A 253 0.48 2.14 -16.58
N LEU A 254 -0.18 1.76 -17.68
CA LEU A 254 -1.57 2.17 -17.94
C LEU A 254 -2.57 1.59 -16.93
N ASN A 255 -2.20 0.52 -16.21
CA ASN A 255 -3.10 -0.06 -15.22
C ASN A 255 -3.42 0.96 -14.11
N ASP A 256 -2.39 1.60 -13.54
CA ASP A 256 -2.58 2.63 -12.51
C ASP A 256 -3.36 3.83 -13.06
N ALA A 257 -2.99 4.31 -14.26
CA ALA A 257 -3.63 5.47 -14.87
C ALA A 257 -5.11 5.23 -15.24
N SER A 258 -5.49 3.99 -15.54
CA SER A 258 -6.89 3.63 -15.83
C SER A 258 -7.71 3.34 -14.58
N TYR A 259 -7.05 3.03 -13.47
CA TYR A 259 -7.69 2.73 -12.20
C TYR A 259 -8.00 4.01 -11.41
N PHE A 260 -7.12 5.01 -11.54
CA PHE A 260 -7.34 6.38 -11.08
C PHE A 260 -8.59 7.02 -11.70
#